data_AF-A0A0J6G477-F1
#
_entry.id   AF-A0A0J6G477-F1
#
_cell.length_a   1.000
_cell.length_b   1.000
_cell.length_c   1.000
_cell.angle_alpha   90.00
_cell.angle_beta   90.00
_cell.angle_gamma   90.00
#
_symmetry.space_group_name_H-M   'P 1'
#
loop_
_entity.id
_entity.type
_entity.pdbx_description
1 polymer ?
#
loop_
_entity_poly.entity_id
_entity_poly.type
_entity_poly.pdbx_seq_one_letter_code
_entity_poly.pdbx_strand_id
1 'polypeptide(L)'
;MLDALLGALGVRTERQDKRYLQDFLDPVRGTCHVGDLPEPLHIEIAAWIRLHCEGSRFDAHFLDGLELGTAQRRCFEAILVTFLRIAERVVGDRGPRQGEPGWPWRRSVFIAPTLEVNACVKFSFDLKQQTLFIVINAGLLLQLAHRISAVLQTSSFRRSFGIDRAAPMASTAPPQKHGPWLTPLHDHPLVLMATLSAAMLVLTHELAHFYRGHLHLTRRTSGDDAVLEERDASGATATAGLPSSQRRLLELDADETAGTLASVLWRLLDYPQFGPDDSPNENFYCGMLLGSTCLFLLLDETVASAHYYSPFWRLRITMATFNRDYFAAPDDKDAEHAADSIEVFRLMQRMVEACEAAHRELGWGEGLDGRRFLAETEALLDHDRRALQQLLITQLAPLMPYAAQRGKH
;
A
#
# COMPACT_ATOMS: atom_id res chain seq x y z
N MET A 1 -17.51 1.26 17.85
CA MET A 1 -17.54 1.77 16.46
C MET A 1 -16.49 1.05 15.63
N LEU A 2 -15.20 1.19 15.92
CA LEU A 2 -14.14 0.37 15.33
C LEU A 2 -14.40 -1.14 15.50
N ASP A 3 -14.90 -1.56 16.65
CA ASP A 3 -15.17 -2.98 16.95
C ASP A 3 -16.42 -3.51 16.23
N ALA A 4 -17.38 -2.61 15.97
CA ALA A 4 -18.56 -2.91 15.16
C ALA A 4 -18.22 -2.90 13.66
N LEU A 5 -17.24 -2.09 13.23
CA LEU A 5 -16.67 -2.07 11.88
C LEU A 5 -15.81 -3.29 11.62
N LEU A 6 -14.87 -3.63 12.51
CA LEU A 6 -14.06 -4.84 12.46
C LEU A 6 -14.95 -6.10 12.56
N GLY A 7 -15.99 -6.06 13.40
CA GLY A 7 -17.01 -7.12 13.46
C GLY A 7 -17.86 -7.23 12.19
N ALA A 8 -18.24 -6.10 11.56
CA ALA A 8 -18.94 -6.08 10.26
C ALA A 8 -18.05 -6.52 9.08
N LEU A 9 -16.73 -6.44 9.26
CA LEU A 9 -15.71 -6.92 8.32
C LEU A 9 -15.26 -8.36 8.62
N GLY A 10 -15.90 -9.06 9.57
CA GLY A 10 -15.61 -10.45 9.90
C GLY A 10 -14.35 -10.68 10.75
N VAL A 11 -13.68 -9.62 11.20
CA VAL A 11 -12.46 -9.71 12.02
C VAL A 11 -12.83 -10.10 13.45
N ARG A 12 -12.54 -11.35 13.83
CA ARG A 12 -12.63 -11.78 15.22
C ARG A 12 -11.48 -11.16 16.01
N THR A 13 -11.73 -10.02 16.65
CA THR A 13 -10.76 -9.46 17.59
C THR A 13 -10.87 -10.16 18.93
N GLU A 14 -10.15 -11.25 19.13
CA GLU A 14 -9.92 -11.78 20.47
C GLU A 14 -9.18 -10.71 21.30
N ARG A 15 -9.85 -10.20 22.35
CA ARG A 15 -9.41 -9.15 23.30
C ARG A 15 -8.84 -7.88 22.64
N GLN A 16 -9.70 -6.89 22.41
CA GLN A 16 -9.26 -5.55 22.03
C GLN A 16 -8.83 -4.75 23.25
N ASP A 17 -7.53 -4.65 23.46
CA ASP A 17 -6.98 -3.46 24.11
C ASP A 17 -7.37 -2.25 23.25
N LYS A 18 -8.17 -1.34 23.81
CA LYS A 18 -8.55 -0.10 23.14
C LYS A 18 -7.30 0.77 22.99
N ARG A 19 -6.64 0.67 21.84
CA ARG A 19 -5.57 1.58 21.47
C ARG A 19 -6.11 2.80 20.75
N TYR A 20 -5.56 3.94 21.10
CA TYR A 20 -5.82 5.25 20.51
C TYR A 20 -4.58 5.74 19.76
N LEU A 21 -4.71 6.80 18.96
CA LEU A 21 -3.59 7.34 18.20
C LEU A 21 -2.40 7.66 19.12
N GLN A 22 -2.67 8.15 20.34
CA GLN A 22 -1.66 8.48 21.35
C GLN A 22 -0.75 7.30 21.71
N ASP A 23 -1.22 6.06 21.59
CA ASP A 23 -0.43 4.86 21.89
C ASP A 23 0.61 4.53 20.82
N PHE A 24 0.58 5.23 19.68
CA PHE A 24 1.52 5.10 18.57
C PHE A 24 2.42 6.34 18.42
N LEU A 25 2.15 7.40 19.19
CA LEU A 25 2.92 8.64 19.14
C LEU A 25 4.11 8.58 20.08
N ASP A 26 5.27 8.98 19.57
CA ASP A 26 6.40 9.42 20.37
C ASP A 26 6.41 10.95 20.38
N PRO A 27 5.86 11.60 21.43
CA PRO A 27 5.77 13.06 21.47
C PRO A 27 7.15 13.72 21.62
N VAL A 28 8.13 13.03 22.21
CA VAL A 28 9.48 13.56 22.39
C VAL A 28 10.16 13.69 21.04
N ARG A 29 10.08 12.65 20.21
CA ARG A 29 10.73 12.59 18.90
C ARG A 29 9.84 13.12 17.77
N GLY A 30 8.54 13.26 18.01
CA GLY A 30 7.56 13.73 17.04
C GLY A 30 7.33 12.73 15.91
N THR A 31 7.22 11.44 16.23
CA THR A 31 7.00 10.37 15.26
C THR A 31 5.74 9.57 15.62
N CYS A 32 5.16 8.91 14.62
CA CYS A 32 4.00 8.02 14.77
C CYS A 32 4.35 6.68 14.14
N HIS A 33 4.37 5.58 14.90
CA HIS A 33 4.94 4.33 14.40
C HIS A 33 4.53 3.08 15.18
N VAL A 34 4.91 1.92 14.62
CA VAL A 34 4.87 0.59 15.25
C VAL A 34 6.18 -0.17 15.01
N GLY A 35 6.54 -1.07 15.93
CA GLY A 35 7.75 -1.90 15.88
C GLY A 35 8.70 -1.63 17.06
N ASP A 36 9.34 -2.69 17.54
CA ASP A 36 10.30 -2.63 18.66
C ASP A 36 11.69 -2.17 18.20
N LEU A 37 11.98 -0.89 18.47
CA LEU A 37 13.24 -0.26 18.12
C LEU A 37 14.00 0.21 19.37
N PRO A 38 15.32 -0.02 19.44
CA PRO A 38 16.17 0.63 20.44
C PRO A 38 16.26 2.14 20.17
N GLU A 39 16.45 2.93 21.23
CA GLU A 39 16.46 4.41 21.19
C GLU A 39 17.32 5.04 20.07
N PRO A 40 18.56 4.58 19.79
CA PRO A 40 19.37 5.15 18.71
C PRO A 40 18.68 5.09 17.34
N LEU A 41 17.91 4.04 17.08
CA LEU A 41 17.20 3.86 15.81
C LEU A 41 15.97 4.76 15.71
N HIS A 42 15.29 5.06 16.83
CA HIS A 42 14.24 6.09 16.82
C HIS A 42 14.80 7.47 16.51
N ILE A 43 15.99 7.79 17.03
CA ILE A 43 16.65 9.07 16.75
C ILE A 43 17.04 9.15 15.27
N GLU A 44 17.61 8.07 14.73
CA GLU A 44 17.98 7.98 13.31
C GLU A 44 16.79 8.27 12.40
N ILE A 45 15.69 7.52 12.56
CA ILE A 45 14.54 7.64 11.67
C ILE A 45 13.77 8.95 11.88
N ALA A 46 13.68 9.46 13.12
CA ALA A 46 13.07 10.77 13.37
C ALA A 46 13.87 11.90 12.69
N ALA A 47 15.20 11.84 12.72
CA ALA A 47 16.05 12.81 12.02
C ALA A 47 15.87 12.71 10.50
N TRP A 48 15.81 11.48 9.97
CA TRP A 48 15.57 11.24 8.54
C TRP A 48 14.19 11.79 8.10
N ILE A 49 13.11 11.47 8.82
CA ILE A 49 11.76 11.97 8.51
C ILE A 49 11.73 13.50 8.54
N ARG A 50 12.33 14.13 9.55
CA ARG A 50 12.40 15.60 9.63
C ARG A 50 13.16 16.19 8.46
N LEU A 51 14.25 15.57 8.02
CA LEU A 51 15.00 16.05 6.85
C LEU A 51 14.17 16.00 5.57
N HIS A 52 13.40 14.92 5.37
CA HIS A 52 12.63 14.68 4.14
C HIS A 52 11.23 15.31 4.16
N CYS A 53 10.76 15.77 5.33
CA CYS A 53 9.46 16.44 5.50
C CYS A 53 9.61 17.91 5.90
N GLU A 54 10.65 18.60 5.41
CA GLU A 54 10.88 20.04 5.64
C GLU A 54 10.88 20.47 7.12
N GLY A 55 11.39 19.61 8.00
CA GLY A 55 11.45 19.82 9.44
C GLY A 55 10.19 19.44 10.21
N SER A 56 9.13 19.00 9.51
CA SER A 56 7.84 18.62 10.08
C SER A 56 7.92 17.44 11.04
N ARG A 57 7.00 17.43 12.01
CA ARG A 57 6.87 16.40 13.05
C ARG A 57 5.46 15.84 13.02
N PHE A 58 5.31 14.55 13.33
CA PHE A 58 3.99 13.96 13.49
C PHE A 58 3.50 14.22 14.92
N ASP A 59 2.83 15.37 15.10
CA ASP A 59 2.28 15.82 16.38
C ASP A 59 0.93 16.52 16.19
N ALA A 60 0.37 17.06 17.28
CA ALA A 60 -0.90 17.80 17.23
C ALA A 60 -0.85 18.98 16.25
N HIS A 61 0.29 19.64 16.08
CA HIS A 61 0.40 20.80 15.19
C HIS A 61 0.29 20.39 13.72
N PHE A 62 0.95 19.31 13.30
CA PHE A 62 0.75 18.75 11.95
C PHE A 62 -0.72 18.39 11.72
N LEU A 63 -1.32 17.73 12.71
CA LEU A 63 -2.68 17.23 12.68
C LEU A 63 -3.74 18.34 12.61
N ASP A 64 -3.50 19.47 13.28
CA ASP A 64 -4.30 20.69 13.20
C ASP A 64 -4.08 21.43 11.88
N GLY A 65 -2.83 21.42 11.37
CA GLY A 65 -2.45 22.01 10.08
C GLY A 65 -3.06 21.32 8.86
N LEU A 66 -3.68 20.14 9.03
CA LEU A 66 -4.47 19.50 7.98
C LEU A 66 -5.83 20.20 7.75
N GLU A 67 -6.23 21.12 8.64
CA GLU A 67 -7.49 21.88 8.57
C GLU A 67 -8.75 21.00 8.42
N LEU A 68 -8.70 19.78 8.98
CA LEU A 68 -9.80 18.82 8.94
C LEU A 68 -10.93 19.24 9.89
N GLY A 69 -12.18 19.20 9.43
CA GLY A 69 -13.33 19.29 10.32
C GLY A 69 -13.39 18.11 11.30
N THR A 70 -14.08 18.26 12.44
CA THR A 70 -14.11 17.24 13.52
C THR A 70 -14.51 15.83 13.04
N ALA A 71 -15.43 15.73 12.07
CA ALA A 71 -15.83 14.43 11.51
C ALA A 71 -14.72 13.80 10.65
N GLN A 72 -14.09 14.59 9.77
CA GLN A 72 -13.00 14.14 8.90
C GLN A 72 -11.77 13.75 9.73
N ARG A 73 -11.47 14.55 10.76
CA ARG A 73 -10.41 14.30 11.73
C ARG A 73 -10.56 12.92 12.38
N ARG A 74 -11.76 12.61 12.91
CA ARG A 74 -12.05 11.31 13.52
C ARG A 74 -11.93 10.15 12.53
N CYS A 75 -12.37 10.35 11.29
CA CYS A 75 -12.25 9.33 10.24
C CYS A 75 -10.78 9.04 9.93
N PHE A 76 -9.97 10.08 9.74
CA PHE A 76 -8.54 9.93 9.47
C PHE A 76 -7.79 9.29 10.65
N GLU A 77 -8.07 9.69 11.88
CA GLU A 77 -7.51 9.05 13.07
C GLU A 77 -7.90 7.57 13.17
N ALA A 78 -9.14 7.22 12.83
CA ALA A 78 -9.58 5.83 12.79
C ALA A 78 -8.84 5.02 11.72
N ILE A 79 -8.61 5.59 10.53
CA ILE A 79 -7.80 4.96 9.47
C ILE A 79 -6.37 4.73 9.97
N LEU A 80 -5.72 5.76 10.54
CA LEU A 80 -4.36 5.66 11.06
C LEU A 80 -4.23 4.60 12.14
N VAL A 81 -5.10 4.62 13.15
CA VAL A 81 -5.08 3.65 14.25
C VAL A 81 -5.30 2.24 13.70
N THR A 82 -6.25 2.06 12.79
CA THR A 82 -6.54 0.73 12.23
C THR A 82 -5.37 0.23 11.37
N PHE A 83 -4.82 1.09 10.52
CA PHE A 83 -3.64 0.77 9.71
C PHE A 83 -2.45 0.39 10.60
N LEU A 84 -2.11 1.18 11.62
CA LEU A 84 -1.01 0.91 12.53
C LEU A 84 -1.19 -0.39 13.31
N ARG A 85 -2.42 -0.70 13.74
CA ARG A 85 -2.73 -1.99 14.38
C ARG A 85 -2.53 -3.18 13.44
N ILE A 86 -2.86 -3.03 12.16
CA ILE A 86 -2.59 -4.08 11.17
C ILE A 86 -1.09 -4.17 10.91
N ALA A 87 -0.40 -3.04 10.74
CA ALA A 87 1.04 -2.99 10.54
C ALA A 87 1.80 -3.63 11.72
N GLU A 88 1.33 -3.46 12.95
CA GLU A 88 1.88 -4.13 14.14
C GLU A 88 1.86 -5.67 14.03
N ARG A 89 0.83 -6.24 13.38
CA ARG A 89 0.77 -7.70 13.10
C ARG A 89 1.82 -8.14 12.07
N VAL A 90 2.28 -7.21 11.23
CA VAL A 90 3.28 -7.47 10.19
C VAL A 90 4.69 -7.33 10.73
N VAL A 91 4.98 -6.25 11.45
CA VAL A 91 6.32 -5.94 11.94
C VAL A 91 6.64 -6.60 13.28
N GLY A 92 5.62 -6.91 14.08
CA GLY A 92 5.75 -7.47 15.42
C GLY A 92 5.94 -6.39 16.50
N ASP A 93 5.54 -6.73 17.72
CA ASP A 93 5.78 -5.94 18.94
C ASP A 93 7.17 -6.23 19.56
N ARG A 94 7.92 -7.16 18.97
CA ARG A 94 9.23 -7.64 19.41
C ARG A 94 10.10 -7.96 18.21
N GLY A 95 11.42 -7.86 18.38
CA GLY A 95 12.36 -8.33 17.35
C GLY A 95 12.18 -9.81 16.99
N PRO A 96 12.46 -10.22 15.73
CA PRO A 96 12.25 -11.59 15.28
C PRO A 96 13.20 -12.56 16.00
N ARG A 97 12.75 -13.79 16.23
CA ARG A 97 13.53 -14.88 16.82
C ARG A 97 14.17 -15.74 15.74
N GLN A 98 15.25 -16.43 16.09
CA GLN A 98 15.92 -17.35 15.17
C GLN A 98 14.93 -18.43 14.69
N GLY A 99 14.80 -18.57 13.37
CA GLY A 99 13.83 -19.46 12.71
C GLY A 99 12.52 -18.78 12.31
N GLU A 100 12.25 -17.54 12.74
CA GLU A 100 11.09 -16.76 12.27
C GLU A 100 11.37 -16.12 10.89
N PRO A 101 10.33 -15.94 10.05
CA PRO A 101 10.45 -15.24 8.79
C PRO A 101 11.04 -13.83 8.95
N GLY A 102 12.10 -13.52 8.23
CA GLY A 102 12.79 -12.23 8.28
C GLY A 102 13.89 -12.13 9.33
N TRP A 103 14.10 -13.12 10.21
CA TRP A 103 15.25 -13.13 11.13
C TRP A 103 16.58 -13.00 10.35
N PRO A 104 17.53 -12.15 10.81
CA PRO A 104 17.55 -11.39 12.08
C PRO A 104 16.97 -9.96 12.01
N TRP A 105 16.25 -9.62 10.94
CA TRP A 105 15.88 -8.24 10.65
C TRP A 105 14.67 -7.74 11.45
N ARG A 106 14.89 -6.72 12.30
CA ARG A 106 13.81 -5.93 12.90
C ARG A 106 13.12 -5.12 11.82
N ARG A 107 11.82 -4.89 11.98
CA ARG A 107 10.99 -4.12 11.05
C ARG A 107 10.21 -3.09 11.84
N SER A 108 10.01 -1.91 11.26
CA SER A 108 9.17 -0.87 11.85
C SER A 108 8.50 -0.05 10.76
N VAL A 109 7.27 0.39 11.03
CA VAL A 109 6.46 1.21 10.12
C VAL A 109 6.24 2.57 10.76
N PHE A 110 6.58 3.64 10.04
CA PHE A 110 6.43 5.03 10.44
C PHE A 110 5.42 5.75 9.54
N ILE A 111 4.68 6.70 10.13
CA ILE A 111 3.88 7.66 9.38
C ILE A 111 4.64 8.99 9.31
N ALA A 112 5.02 9.38 8.10
CA ALA A 112 5.68 10.66 7.85
C ALA A 112 4.65 11.81 7.78
N PRO A 113 4.92 12.95 8.44
CA PRO A 113 4.02 14.11 8.50
C PRO A 113 4.12 14.98 7.24
N THR A 114 3.79 14.42 6.09
CA THR A 114 3.78 15.11 4.79
C THR A 114 2.50 14.78 4.01
N LEU A 115 2.06 15.72 3.17
CA LEU A 115 0.92 15.57 2.26
C LEU A 115 1.28 14.91 0.93
N GLU A 116 2.56 14.64 0.70
CA GLU A 116 3.00 13.93 -0.50
C GLU A 116 2.47 12.50 -0.53
N VAL A 117 2.16 12.02 -1.74
CA VAL A 117 1.74 10.64 -1.99
C VAL A 117 3.00 9.85 -2.31
N ASN A 118 3.54 9.17 -1.28
CA ASN A 118 4.72 8.33 -1.41
C ASN A 118 4.78 7.33 -0.26
N ALA A 119 5.52 6.26 -0.47
CA ALA A 119 6.04 5.39 0.56
C ALA A 119 7.48 5.04 0.21
N CYS A 120 8.23 4.63 1.23
CA CYS A 120 9.59 4.17 1.00
C CYS A 120 10.01 3.12 2.01
N VAL A 121 11.03 2.38 1.61
CA VAL A 121 11.71 1.41 2.46
C VAL A 121 13.20 1.69 2.48
N LYS A 122 13.79 1.61 3.68
CA LYS A 122 15.23 1.78 3.88
C LYS A 122 15.78 0.90 4.99
N PHE A 123 17.07 0.61 4.93
CA PHE A 123 17.78 0.06 6.09
C PHE A 123 18.10 1.14 7.13
N SER A 124 18.38 0.69 8.35
CA SER A 124 19.17 1.49 9.29
C SER A 124 20.53 1.82 8.68
N PHE A 125 21.05 3.00 9.03
CA PHE A 125 22.38 3.43 8.59
C PHE A 125 23.45 2.42 9.03
N ASP A 126 23.40 1.99 10.29
CA ASP A 126 24.21 0.88 10.80
C ASP A 126 23.53 -0.46 10.51
N LEU A 127 24.04 -1.19 9.49
CA LEU A 127 23.56 -2.52 9.12
C LEU A 127 23.77 -3.58 10.20
N LYS A 128 24.65 -3.35 11.19
CA LYS A 128 24.80 -4.27 12.32
C LYS A 128 23.54 -4.31 13.18
N GLN A 129 22.73 -3.26 13.13
CA GLN A 129 21.44 -3.19 13.81
C GLN A 129 20.36 -4.02 13.09
N GLN A 130 20.60 -4.43 11.84
CA GLN A 130 19.71 -5.29 11.04
C GLN A 130 18.25 -4.82 11.14
N THR A 131 18.02 -3.54 10.85
CA THR A 131 16.69 -2.92 10.98
C THR A 131 16.23 -2.39 9.64
N LEU A 132 14.97 -2.66 9.32
CA LEU A 132 14.23 -2.15 8.17
C LEU A 132 13.23 -1.11 8.65
N PHE A 133 13.27 0.07 8.05
CA PHE A 133 12.25 1.11 8.22
C PHE A 133 11.38 1.16 6.97
N ILE A 134 10.07 1.11 7.18
CA ILE A 134 9.07 1.41 6.17
C ILE A 134 8.42 2.71 6.57
N VAL A 135 8.41 3.69 5.68
CA VAL A 135 7.86 5.01 5.94
C VAL A 135 6.72 5.24 4.96
N ILE A 136 5.54 5.53 5.48
CA ILE A 136 4.35 5.81 4.70
C ILE A 136 3.93 7.24 4.96
N ASN A 137 3.74 8.03 3.91
CA ASN A 137 3.32 9.40 4.07
C ASN A 137 1.85 9.49 4.53
N ALA A 138 1.57 10.40 5.46
CA ALA A 138 0.19 10.69 5.87
C ALA A 138 -0.69 11.12 4.68
N GLY A 139 -0.09 11.84 3.72
CA GLY A 139 -0.72 12.28 2.49
C GLY A 139 -1.28 11.14 1.65
N LEU A 140 -0.58 10.01 1.54
CA LEU A 140 -1.07 8.82 0.83
C LEU A 140 -2.39 8.33 1.45
N LEU A 141 -2.43 8.14 2.77
CA LEU A 141 -3.62 7.65 3.46
C LEU A 141 -4.80 8.64 3.35
N LEU A 142 -4.51 9.94 3.47
CA LEU A 142 -5.52 11.00 3.31
C LEU A 142 -6.09 11.03 1.89
N GLN A 143 -5.23 10.99 0.87
CA GLN A 143 -5.63 11.04 -0.54
C GLN A 143 -6.40 9.78 -0.95
N LEU A 144 -6.01 8.60 -0.46
CA LEU A 144 -6.76 7.36 -0.67
C LEU A 144 -8.17 7.46 -0.08
N ALA A 145 -8.29 7.85 1.19
CA ALA A 145 -9.58 8.02 1.86
C ALA A 145 -10.46 9.05 1.13
N HIS A 146 -9.86 10.14 0.69
CA HIS A 146 -10.52 11.18 -0.10
C HIS A 146 -11.07 10.62 -1.41
N ARG A 147 -10.21 10.01 -2.23
CA ARG A 147 -10.55 9.53 -3.57
C ARG A 147 -11.61 8.44 -3.51
N ILE A 148 -11.46 7.49 -2.60
CA ILE A 148 -12.46 6.43 -2.39
C ILE A 148 -13.80 7.03 -1.98
N SER A 149 -13.82 7.95 -1.01
CA SER A 149 -15.06 8.61 -0.59
C SER A 149 -15.73 9.39 -1.73
N ALA A 150 -14.94 10.07 -2.56
CA ALA A 150 -15.45 10.82 -3.71
C ALA A 150 -15.97 9.92 -4.83
N VAL A 151 -15.23 8.86 -5.19
CA VAL A 151 -15.63 7.88 -6.21
C VAL A 151 -16.98 7.25 -5.86
N LEU A 152 -17.16 6.84 -4.60
CA LEU A 152 -18.43 6.28 -4.10
C LEU A 152 -19.63 7.26 -4.17
N GLN A 153 -19.38 8.56 -4.31
CA GLN A 153 -20.41 9.57 -4.45
C GLN A 153 -20.81 9.85 -5.91
N THR A 154 -20.00 9.42 -6.87
CA THR A 154 -20.25 9.68 -8.30
C THR A 154 -21.42 8.87 -8.85
N SER A 155 -22.16 9.47 -9.77
CA SER A 155 -23.31 8.82 -10.41
C SER A 155 -22.88 7.68 -11.35
N SER A 156 -21.71 7.81 -11.98
CA SER A 156 -21.08 6.77 -12.78
C SER A 156 -20.76 5.51 -11.96
N PHE A 157 -20.07 5.64 -10.82
CA PHE A 157 -19.73 4.49 -9.98
C PHE A 157 -20.96 3.80 -9.39
N ARG A 158 -21.91 4.60 -8.85
CA ARG A 158 -23.14 4.08 -8.23
C ARG A 158 -23.98 3.26 -9.21
N ARG A 159 -24.10 3.70 -10.46
CA ARG A 159 -24.80 2.95 -11.53
C ARG A 159 -24.14 1.61 -11.84
N SER A 160 -22.81 1.56 -11.89
CA SER A 160 -22.06 0.34 -12.23
C SER A 160 -22.14 -0.76 -11.16
N PHE A 161 -22.39 -0.39 -9.91
CA PHE A 161 -22.43 -1.33 -8.77
C PHE A 161 -23.78 -1.40 -8.07
N GLY A 162 -24.84 -0.80 -8.65
CA GLY A 162 -26.20 -0.87 -8.10
C GLY A 162 -26.34 -0.26 -6.70
N ILE A 163 -25.48 0.70 -6.34
CA ILE A 163 -25.49 1.37 -5.03
C ILE A 163 -26.59 2.43 -5.05
N ASP A 164 -27.84 2.00 -4.94
CA ASP A 164 -29.00 2.89 -4.81
C ASP A 164 -29.55 2.88 -3.38
N ARG A 165 -29.18 3.91 -2.59
CA ARG A 165 -30.04 4.65 -1.64
C ARG A 165 -29.28 5.77 -0.91
N ALA A 166 -29.64 7.02 -1.25
CA ALA A 166 -29.61 8.26 -0.48
C ALA A 166 -28.31 8.75 0.20
N ALA A 167 -27.63 9.72 -0.43
CA ALA A 167 -27.28 11.01 0.18
C ALA A 167 -27.00 12.03 -0.95
N PRO A 168 -27.38 13.32 -0.78
CA PRO A 168 -27.20 14.36 -1.80
C PRO A 168 -25.72 14.58 -2.08
N MET A 169 -25.41 14.91 -3.34
CA MET A 169 -24.07 15.35 -3.75
C MET A 169 -23.60 16.50 -2.85
N ALA A 170 -22.60 16.24 -2.00
CA ALA A 170 -21.86 17.32 -1.38
C ALA A 170 -20.95 17.95 -2.45
N SER A 171 -21.28 19.19 -2.83
CA SER A 171 -20.50 20.12 -3.67
C SER A 171 -19.39 19.53 -4.56
N THR A 172 -19.67 19.47 -5.87
CA THR A 172 -18.77 19.10 -6.98
C THR A 172 -17.73 20.18 -7.33
N ALA A 173 -17.26 20.97 -6.36
CA ALA A 173 -16.23 21.96 -6.66
C ALA A 173 -14.91 21.22 -6.88
N PRO A 174 -14.20 21.44 -8.01
CA PRO A 174 -12.84 20.93 -8.16
C PRO A 174 -12.02 21.48 -6.99
N PRO A 175 -11.12 20.67 -6.41
CA PRO A 175 -10.27 21.15 -5.33
C PRO A 175 -9.54 22.41 -5.79
N GLN A 176 -9.73 23.52 -5.08
CA GLN A 176 -8.91 24.70 -5.34
C GLN A 176 -7.47 24.33 -4.99
N LYS A 177 -6.53 24.83 -5.80
CA LYS A 177 -5.08 24.58 -5.63
C LYS A 177 -4.55 24.85 -4.21
N HIS A 178 -5.32 25.54 -3.37
CA HIS A 178 -5.04 25.76 -1.95
C HIS A 178 -6.33 25.66 -1.07
N GLY A 179 -6.89 24.46 -0.92
CA GLY A 179 -7.94 24.12 0.09
C GLY A 179 -9.40 24.48 -0.29
N PRO A 180 -10.45 23.83 0.25
CA PRO A 180 -10.50 22.79 1.28
C PRO A 180 -10.66 21.41 0.63
N TRP A 181 -9.64 20.58 0.78
CA TRP A 181 -9.65 19.20 0.32
C TRP A 181 -10.52 18.38 1.27
N LEU A 182 -11.18 17.35 0.73
CA LEU A 182 -12.18 16.48 1.37
C LEU A 182 -13.62 17.02 1.27
N THR A 183 -14.32 16.54 0.24
CA THR A 183 -15.73 16.09 0.38
C THR A 183 -15.87 15.39 1.75
N PRO A 184 -16.98 15.53 2.50
CA PRO A 184 -17.12 14.85 3.79
C PRO A 184 -16.68 13.38 3.66
N LEU A 185 -15.63 13.00 4.40
CA LEU A 185 -15.24 11.60 4.53
C LEU A 185 -16.47 10.90 5.11
N HIS A 186 -17.12 10.09 4.30
CA HIS A 186 -18.29 9.38 4.77
C HIS A 186 -17.81 8.29 5.73
N ASP A 187 -18.48 8.20 6.88
CA ASP A 187 -18.33 7.09 7.82
C ASP A 187 -18.99 5.82 7.24
N HIS A 188 -18.53 5.43 6.05
CA HIS A 188 -19.01 4.28 5.32
C HIS A 188 -17.98 3.16 5.47
N PRO A 189 -18.38 1.96 5.93
CA PRO A 189 -17.46 0.84 6.14
C PRO A 189 -16.57 0.53 4.92
N LEU A 190 -17.12 0.65 3.71
CA LEU A 190 -16.36 0.45 2.46
C LEU A 190 -15.22 1.46 2.26
N VAL A 191 -15.34 2.71 2.72
CA VAL A 191 -14.26 3.70 2.63
C VAL A 191 -13.08 3.27 3.50
N LEU A 192 -13.36 2.89 4.75
CA LEU A 192 -12.35 2.40 5.66
C LEU A 192 -11.69 1.14 5.10
N MET A 193 -12.50 0.15 4.69
CA MET A 193 -11.99 -1.12 4.17
C MET A 193 -11.11 -0.91 2.93
N ALA A 194 -11.60 -0.18 1.92
CA ALA A 194 -10.85 0.08 0.70
C ALA A 194 -9.58 0.92 0.95
N THR A 195 -9.64 1.90 1.86
CA THR A 195 -8.45 2.69 2.23
C THR A 195 -7.40 1.80 2.90
N LEU A 196 -7.83 0.94 3.82
CA LEU A 196 -6.94 -0.02 4.47
C LEU A 196 -6.38 -1.01 3.44
N SER A 197 -7.19 -1.55 2.55
CA SER A 197 -6.73 -2.42 1.45
C SER A 197 -5.64 -1.80 0.61
N ALA A 198 -5.83 -0.56 0.17
CA ALA A 198 -4.82 0.20 -0.55
C ALA A 198 -3.54 0.40 0.29
N ALA A 199 -3.68 0.85 1.54
CA ALA A 199 -2.55 1.07 2.44
C ALA A 199 -1.78 -0.22 2.75
N MET A 200 -2.48 -1.34 2.88
CA MET A 200 -1.88 -2.65 3.09
C MET A 200 -1.11 -3.12 1.87
N LEU A 201 -1.59 -2.85 0.66
CA LEU A 201 -0.85 -3.15 -0.56
C LEU A 201 0.44 -2.35 -0.66
N VAL A 202 0.42 -1.07 -0.28
CA VAL A 202 1.65 -0.27 -0.21
C VAL A 202 2.61 -0.85 0.82
N LEU A 203 2.13 -1.19 2.02
CA LEU A 203 2.96 -1.84 3.04
C LEU A 203 3.59 -3.15 2.54
N THR A 204 2.81 -3.99 1.84
CA THR A 204 3.33 -5.27 1.32
C THR A 204 4.26 -5.10 0.14
N HIS A 205 4.07 -4.05 -0.69
CA HIS A 205 4.99 -3.66 -1.74
C HIS A 205 6.35 -3.21 -1.18
N GLU A 206 6.36 -2.35 -0.17
CA GLU A 206 7.59 -1.94 0.52
C GLU A 206 8.32 -3.14 1.18
N LEU A 207 7.56 -4.07 1.77
CA LEU A 207 8.12 -5.31 2.29
C LEU A 207 8.64 -6.25 1.20
N ALA A 208 8.00 -6.27 0.04
CA ALA A 208 8.46 -7.06 -1.09
C ALA A 208 9.85 -6.63 -1.53
N HIS A 209 10.12 -5.32 -1.65
CA HIS A 209 11.47 -4.82 -1.93
C HIS A 209 12.52 -5.37 -0.96
N PHE A 210 12.19 -5.48 0.32
CA PHE A 210 13.09 -6.07 1.31
C PHE A 210 13.30 -7.57 1.08
N TYR A 211 12.22 -8.35 1.00
CA TYR A 211 12.32 -9.81 0.89
C TYR A 211 12.92 -10.28 -0.43
N ARG A 212 12.78 -9.48 -1.49
CA ARG A 212 13.33 -9.74 -2.82
C ARG A 212 14.76 -9.23 -2.99
N GLY A 213 15.34 -8.60 -1.97
CA GLY A 213 16.73 -8.13 -1.99
C GLY A 213 16.93 -6.84 -2.80
N HIS A 214 15.87 -6.13 -3.15
CA HIS A 214 15.92 -4.90 -3.95
C HIS A 214 16.70 -3.80 -3.24
N LEU A 215 16.48 -3.62 -1.92
CA LEU A 215 17.25 -2.65 -1.12
C LEU A 215 18.74 -2.97 -1.11
N HIS A 216 19.10 -4.25 -0.94
CA HIS A 216 20.50 -4.67 -0.93
C HIS A 216 21.18 -4.42 -2.29
N LEU A 217 20.47 -4.68 -3.40
CA LEU A 217 20.96 -4.39 -4.74
C LEU A 217 21.14 -2.88 -4.96
N THR A 218 20.15 -2.09 -4.56
CA THR A 218 20.20 -0.63 -4.62
C THR A 218 21.37 -0.09 -3.82
N ARG A 219 21.62 -0.61 -2.61
CA ARG A 219 22.80 -0.23 -1.81
C ARG A 219 24.13 -0.56 -2.48
N ARG A 220 24.24 -1.75 -3.09
CA ARG A 220 25.45 -2.14 -3.81
C ARG A 220 25.74 -1.26 -5.02
N THR A 221 24.71 -0.70 -5.63
CA THR A 221 24.82 0.08 -6.87
C THR A 221 24.91 1.59 -6.63
N SER A 222 24.24 2.09 -5.59
CA SER A 222 24.07 3.52 -5.31
C SER A 222 24.78 4.02 -4.04
N GLY A 223 25.36 3.14 -3.22
CA GLY A 223 26.05 3.51 -1.98
C GLY A 223 25.21 3.34 -0.71
N ASP A 224 25.66 3.94 0.41
CA ASP A 224 25.16 3.61 1.76
C ASP A 224 23.75 4.10 2.10
N ASP A 225 23.22 5.10 1.39
CA ASP A 225 21.90 5.72 1.64
C ASP A 225 20.76 5.04 0.86
N ALA A 226 20.79 3.72 0.68
CA ALA A 226 19.80 3.01 -0.12
C ALA A 226 18.37 3.18 0.41
N VAL A 227 17.64 4.10 -0.23
CA VAL A 227 16.20 4.29 -0.10
C VAL A 227 15.60 3.91 -1.44
N LEU A 228 14.59 3.05 -1.41
CA LEU A 228 13.69 2.87 -2.54
C LEU A 228 12.43 3.64 -2.22
N GLU A 229 12.14 4.65 -3.03
CA GLU A 229 10.95 5.51 -2.93
C GLU A 229 10.10 5.29 -4.18
N GLU A 230 8.77 5.34 -4.05
CA GLU A 230 7.88 5.32 -5.21
C GLU A 230 8.07 6.58 -6.07
N ARG A 231 8.52 7.70 -5.49
CA ARG A 231 8.82 8.96 -6.19
C ARG A 231 10.24 9.45 -5.89
N ASP A 232 10.94 9.93 -6.92
CA ASP A 232 12.19 10.69 -6.76
C ASP A 232 11.84 12.11 -6.26
N ALA A 233 11.94 12.36 -4.95
CA ALA A 233 11.32 13.52 -4.30
C ALA A 233 11.76 14.90 -4.82
N SER A 234 12.88 15.02 -5.54
CA SER A 234 13.52 16.33 -5.76
C SER A 234 13.48 16.87 -7.19
N GLY A 235 13.19 16.05 -8.22
CA GLY A 235 13.47 16.45 -9.62
C GLY A 235 14.92 16.95 -9.86
N ALA A 236 15.80 16.78 -8.87
CA ALA A 236 17.13 17.34 -8.81
C ALA A 236 18.09 16.17 -8.71
N THR A 237 18.78 15.95 -9.82
CA THR A 237 19.90 15.03 -10.00
C THR A 237 19.59 13.59 -9.61
N ALA A 238 19.37 12.74 -10.62
CA ALA A 238 19.48 11.30 -10.51
C ALA A 238 20.78 10.95 -9.76
N THR A 239 20.67 10.76 -8.45
CA THR A 239 21.74 10.22 -7.61
C THR A 239 21.98 8.82 -8.11
N ALA A 240 23.13 8.60 -8.77
CA ALA A 240 23.66 7.34 -9.29
C ALA A 240 22.78 6.12 -8.96
N GLY A 241 21.67 5.98 -9.68
CA GLY A 241 20.60 5.04 -9.37
C GLY A 241 20.68 3.81 -10.25
N LEU A 242 19.93 2.76 -9.88
CA LEU A 242 19.71 1.63 -10.76
C LEU A 242 19.26 2.11 -12.16
N PRO A 243 19.78 1.53 -13.26
CA PRO A 243 19.30 1.83 -14.60
C PRO A 243 17.78 1.73 -14.68
N SER A 244 17.12 2.61 -15.44
CA SER A 244 15.66 2.68 -15.53
C SER A 244 15.00 1.33 -15.82
N SER A 245 15.63 0.51 -16.67
CA SER A 245 15.17 -0.84 -16.99
C SER A 245 15.27 -1.79 -15.80
N GLN A 246 16.33 -1.71 -15.00
CA GLN A 246 16.45 -2.50 -13.77
C GLN A 246 15.42 -2.06 -12.73
N ARG A 247 15.26 -0.75 -12.50
CA ARG A 247 14.23 -0.22 -11.59
C ARG A 247 12.86 -0.76 -11.96
N ARG A 248 12.47 -0.65 -13.24
CA ARG A 248 11.20 -1.19 -13.75
C ARG A 248 11.00 -2.68 -13.48
N LEU A 249 12.05 -3.50 -13.58
CA LEU A 249 11.99 -4.93 -13.25
C LEU A 249 11.87 -5.19 -11.74
N LEU A 250 12.50 -4.37 -10.89
CA LEU A 250 12.36 -4.48 -9.44
C LEU A 250 10.95 -4.09 -8.98
N GLU A 251 10.37 -3.04 -9.56
CA GLU A 251 8.98 -2.63 -9.29
C GLU A 251 7.99 -3.73 -9.70
N LEU A 252 8.20 -4.35 -10.86
CA LEU A 252 7.46 -5.51 -11.33
C LEU A 252 7.51 -6.67 -10.32
N ASP A 253 8.71 -7.04 -9.88
CA ASP A 253 8.91 -8.14 -8.93
C ASP A 253 8.33 -7.81 -7.54
N ALA A 254 8.37 -6.54 -7.15
CA ALA A 254 7.74 -6.05 -5.94
C ALA A 254 6.21 -6.12 -6.01
N ASP A 255 5.58 -5.69 -7.10
CA ASP A 255 4.12 -5.79 -7.32
C ASP A 255 3.63 -7.25 -7.31
N GLU A 256 4.33 -8.16 -8.00
CA GLU A 256 4.02 -9.60 -7.98
C GLU A 256 4.09 -10.15 -6.55
N THR A 257 5.18 -9.87 -5.86
CA THR A 257 5.40 -10.35 -4.48
C THR A 257 4.44 -9.69 -3.48
N ALA A 258 4.04 -8.43 -3.70
CA ALA A 258 3.09 -7.70 -2.87
C ALA A 258 1.73 -8.39 -2.83
N GLY A 259 1.27 -8.95 -3.96
CA GLY A 259 0.04 -9.72 -4.04
C GLY A 259 0.07 -10.96 -3.14
N THR A 260 1.17 -11.73 -3.18
CA THR A 260 1.40 -12.88 -2.28
C THR A 260 1.47 -12.46 -0.83
N LEU A 261 2.22 -11.40 -0.50
CA LEU A 261 2.36 -10.94 0.88
C LEU A 261 1.02 -10.41 1.42
N ALA A 262 0.22 -9.74 0.59
CA ALA A 262 -1.12 -9.30 0.95
C ALA A 262 -2.05 -10.49 1.24
N SER A 263 -1.99 -11.57 0.46
CA SER A 263 -2.81 -12.75 0.71
C SER A 263 -2.49 -13.38 2.07
N VAL A 264 -1.20 -13.54 2.40
CA VAL A 264 -0.75 -14.02 3.71
C VAL A 264 -1.24 -13.12 4.83
N LEU A 265 -1.14 -11.81 4.65
CA LEU A 265 -1.54 -10.82 5.65
C LEU A 265 -3.04 -10.85 5.93
N TRP A 266 -3.87 -10.86 4.89
CA TRP A 266 -5.32 -10.94 5.07
C TRP A 266 -5.74 -12.26 5.74
N ARG A 267 -5.03 -13.36 5.49
CA ARG A 267 -5.24 -14.64 6.20
C ARG A 267 -4.87 -14.55 7.68
N LEU A 268 -3.77 -13.87 8.04
CA LEU A 268 -3.37 -13.66 9.44
C LEU A 268 -4.37 -12.81 10.24
N LEU A 269 -5.20 -12.04 9.55
CA LEU A 269 -6.26 -11.21 10.16
C LEU A 269 -7.60 -11.95 10.27
N ASP A 270 -7.63 -13.25 9.97
CA ASP A 270 -8.84 -14.10 9.97
C ASP A 270 -9.99 -13.56 9.09
N TYR A 271 -9.66 -12.86 7.99
CA TYR A 271 -10.68 -12.51 7.01
C TYR A 271 -11.20 -13.77 6.30
N PRO A 272 -12.51 -13.87 6.00
CA PRO A 272 -13.13 -15.08 5.48
C PRO A 272 -12.48 -15.56 4.17
N GLN A 273 -12.27 -16.88 4.07
CA GLN A 273 -11.62 -17.58 2.94
C GLN A 273 -12.64 -18.37 2.08
N PHE A 274 -13.76 -17.75 1.70
CA PHE A 274 -14.75 -18.45 0.88
C PHE A 274 -15.03 -17.66 -0.40
N GLY A 275 -15.44 -18.40 -1.44
CA GLY A 275 -15.63 -17.90 -2.80
C GLY A 275 -16.66 -16.77 -2.93
N PRO A 276 -16.86 -16.27 -4.15
CA PRO A 276 -17.68 -15.08 -4.45
C PRO A 276 -19.17 -15.19 -4.08
N ASP A 277 -19.66 -16.35 -3.61
CA ASP A 277 -21.09 -16.60 -3.40
C ASP A 277 -21.64 -16.25 -2.00
N ASP A 278 -20.79 -15.82 -1.06
CA ASP A 278 -21.21 -15.36 0.28
C ASP A 278 -21.15 -13.82 0.38
N SER A 279 -22.29 -13.16 0.63
CA SER A 279 -22.45 -11.69 0.66
C SER A 279 -21.42 -10.87 1.49
N PRO A 280 -20.86 -11.36 2.62
CA PRO A 280 -19.74 -10.69 3.31
C PRO A 280 -18.44 -10.65 2.49
N ASN A 281 -18.22 -11.62 1.60
CA ASN A 281 -17.00 -11.76 0.79
C ASN A 281 -17.01 -10.82 -0.42
N GLU A 282 -18.19 -10.54 -0.99
CA GLU A 282 -18.34 -9.57 -2.07
C GLU A 282 -17.92 -8.15 -1.61
N ASN A 283 -18.27 -7.76 -0.38
CA ASN A 283 -17.90 -6.44 0.15
C ASN A 283 -16.41 -6.31 0.43
N PHE A 284 -15.79 -7.36 1.00
CA PHE A 284 -14.33 -7.42 1.16
C PHE A 284 -13.64 -7.33 -0.20
N TYR A 285 -14.06 -8.14 -1.16
CA TYR A 285 -13.43 -8.18 -2.48
C TYR A 285 -13.65 -6.90 -3.28
N CYS A 286 -14.85 -6.32 -3.24
CA CYS A 286 -15.13 -5.02 -3.84
C CYS A 286 -14.32 -3.91 -3.18
N GLY A 287 -14.17 -3.92 -1.86
CA GLY A 287 -13.34 -2.94 -1.16
C GLY A 287 -11.86 -3.08 -1.49
N MET A 288 -11.34 -4.32 -1.59
CA MET A 288 -10.00 -4.61 -2.08
C MET A 288 -9.81 -4.03 -3.48
N LEU A 289 -10.66 -4.40 -4.44
CA LEU A 289 -10.56 -3.95 -5.82
C LEU A 289 -10.69 -2.42 -5.96
N LEU A 290 -11.64 -1.81 -5.24
CA LEU A 290 -11.83 -0.36 -5.22
C LEU A 290 -10.59 0.35 -4.67
N GLY A 291 -10.08 -0.13 -3.53
CA GLY A 291 -8.88 0.40 -2.89
C GLY A 291 -7.67 0.32 -3.80
N SER A 292 -7.36 -0.86 -4.32
CA SER A 292 -6.25 -1.09 -5.23
C SER A 292 -6.36 -0.24 -6.49
N THR A 293 -7.55 -0.14 -7.08
CA THR A 293 -7.77 0.67 -8.29
C THR A 293 -7.53 2.15 -8.00
N CYS A 294 -8.09 2.68 -6.90
CA CYS A 294 -7.86 4.06 -6.50
C CYS A 294 -6.39 4.35 -6.19
N LEU A 295 -5.67 3.39 -5.59
CA LEU A 295 -4.23 3.48 -5.34
C LEU A 295 -3.44 3.63 -6.63
N PHE A 296 -3.58 2.69 -7.56
CA PHE A 296 -2.78 2.73 -8.78
C PHE A 296 -3.13 3.94 -9.66
N LEU A 297 -4.42 4.31 -9.75
CA LEU A 297 -4.82 5.55 -10.43
C LEU A 297 -4.20 6.79 -9.78
N LEU A 298 -4.18 6.85 -8.44
CA LEU A 298 -3.54 7.94 -7.71
C LEU A 298 -2.03 7.99 -8.02
N LEU A 299 -1.34 6.85 -7.96
CA LEU A 299 0.09 6.78 -8.24
C LEU A 299 0.42 7.24 -9.67
N ASP A 300 -0.36 6.84 -10.68
CA ASP A 300 -0.13 7.27 -12.07
C ASP A 300 -0.36 8.77 -12.27
N GLU A 301 -1.42 9.33 -11.67
CA GLU A 301 -1.66 10.77 -11.71
C GLU A 301 -0.55 11.59 -11.02
N THR A 302 0.09 11.05 -9.99
CA THR A 302 1.11 11.77 -9.20
C THR A 302 2.55 11.45 -9.57
N VAL A 303 2.83 10.31 -10.21
CA VAL A 303 4.20 9.77 -10.40
C VAL A 303 4.43 9.20 -11.81
N ALA A 304 3.63 9.60 -12.81
CA ALA A 304 3.78 9.15 -14.20
C ALA A 304 5.26 9.19 -14.68
N SER A 305 5.86 8.01 -14.87
CA SER A 305 7.26 7.85 -15.24
C SER A 305 7.48 6.58 -16.06
N ALA A 306 8.49 6.59 -16.93
CA ALA A 306 8.91 5.39 -17.69
C ALA A 306 9.51 4.28 -16.80
N HIS A 307 9.72 4.55 -15.51
CA HIS A 307 10.17 3.57 -14.52
C HIS A 307 9.07 2.59 -14.09
N TYR A 308 7.79 2.93 -14.31
CA TYR A 308 6.65 2.12 -13.87
C TYR A 308 5.86 1.59 -15.08
N TYR A 309 5.28 0.40 -14.95
CA TYR A 309 4.22 -0.06 -15.85
C TYR A 309 2.96 0.77 -15.61
N SER A 310 2.00 0.71 -16.55
CA SER A 310 0.73 1.41 -16.34
C SER A 310 0.05 0.96 -15.03
N PRO A 311 -0.70 1.85 -14.37
CA PRO A 311 -1.39 1.55 -13.13
C PRO A 311 -2.28 0.32 -13.22
N PHE A 312 -2.95 0.13 -14.35
CA PHE A 312 -3.82 -1.01 -14.60
C PHE A 312 -3.04 -2.32 -14.76
N TRP A 313 -1.85 -2.25 -15.34
CA TRP A 313 -0.99 -3.42 -15.44
C TRP A 313 -0.49 -3.85 -14.07
N ARG A 314 0.00 -2.90 -13.25
CA ARG A 314 0.43 -3.13 -11.87
C ARG A 314 -0.72 -3.68 -11.00
N LEU A 315 -1.91 -3.11 -11.15
CA LEU A 315 -3.14 -3.62 -10.52
C LEU A 315 -3.41 -5.08 -10.91
N ARG A 316 -3.41 -5.37 -12.22
CA ARG A 316 -3.71 -6.71 -12.74
C ARG A 316 -2.74 -7.74 -12.17
N ILE A 317 -1.43 -7.48 -12.20
CA ILE A 317 -0.46 -8.47 -11.76
C ILE A 317 -0.52 -8.71 -10.25
N THR A 318 -0.68 -7.63 -9.48
CA THR A 318 -0.81 -7.69 -8.02
C THR A 318 -2.06 -8.47 -7.63
N MET A 319 -3.21 -8.13 -8.23
CA MET A 319 -4.48 -8.78 -7.93
C MET A 319 -4.54 -10.22 -8.44
N ALA A 320 -3.98 -10.54 -9.61
CA ALA A 320 -3.91 -11.92 -10.09
C ALA A 320 -3.14 -12.80 -9.11
N THR A 321 -1.99 -12.33 -8.63
CA THR A 321 -1.17 -13.06 -7.65
C THR A 321 -1.87 -13.16 -6.29
N PHE A 322 -2.48 -12.08 -5.82
CA PHE A 322 -3.31 -12.09 -4.61
C PHE A 322 -4.45 -13.11 -4.72
N ASN A 323 -5.21 -13.09 -5.81
CA ASN A 323 -6.36 -13.97 -6.01
C ASN A 323 -5.93 -15.44 -6.05
N ARG A 324 -4.88 -15.74 -6.82
CA ARG A 324 -4.31 -17.09 -6.89
C ARG A 324 -3.92 -17.58 -5.51
N ASP A 325 -3.19 -16.77 -4.76
CA ASP A 325 -2.66 -17.23 -3.48
C ASP A 325 -3.72 -17.21 -2.37
N TYR A 326 -4.68 -16.28 -2.38
CA TYR A 326 -5.70 -16.11 -1.35
C TYR A 326 -6.87 -17.11 -1.51
N PHE A 327 -7.33 -17.33 -2.74
CA PHE A 327 -8.47 -18.21 -3.05
C PHE A 327 -8.09 -19.63 -3.45
N ALA A 328 -6.81 -19.94 -3.71
CA ALA A 328 -6.39 -21.33 -3.87
C ALA A 328 -6.67 -22.11 -2.58
N ALA A 329 -7.60 -23.07 -2.65
CA ALA A 329 -7.79 -24.03 -1.57
C ALA A 329 -6.59 -25.00 -1.55
N PRO A 330 -6.08 -25.41 -0.37
CA PRO A 330 -4.87 -26.21 -0.24
C PRO A 330 -4.88 -27.55 -1.01
N ASP A 331 -6.06 -28.07 -1.33
CA ASP A 331 -6.23 -29.40 -1.95
C ASP A 331 -7.05 -29.37 -3.26
N ASP A 332 -7.41 -28.19 -3.78
CA ASP A 332 -8.32 -28.07 -4.93
C ASP A 332 -7.61 -27.51 -6.17
N LYS A 333 -7.39 -28.38 -7.17
CA LYS A 333 -6.85 -27.98 -8.48
C LYS A 333 -7.81 -27.10 -9.27
N ASP A 334 -9.11 -27.12 -8.94
CA ASP A 334 -10.11 -26.25 -9.56
C ASP A 334 -10.06 -24.82 -8.98
N ALA A 335 -9.54 -24.64 -7.76
CA ALA A 335 -9.33 -23.32 -7.15
C ALA A 335 -8.20 -22.53 -7.83
N GLU A 336 -7.21 -23.21 -8.41
CA GLU A 336 -6.18 -22.59 -9.27
C GLU A 336 -6.81 -21.99 -10.54
N HIS A 337 -7.93 -22.55 -11.02
CA HIS A 337 -8.71 -22.02 -12.16
C HIS A 337 -9.74 -20.95 -11.77
N ALA A 338 -10.19 -20.92 -10.51
CA ALA A 338 -11.11 -19.90 -10.00
C ALA A 338 -10.47 -18.51 -9.83
N ALA A 339 -9.16 -18.47 -9.53
CA ALA A 339 -8.38 -17.24 -9.40
C ALA A 339 -8.14 -16.50 -10.74
N ASP A 340 -8.13 -17.26 -11.84
CA ASP A 340 -8.15 -16.78 -13.22
C ASP A 340 -9.57 -16.81 -13.82
N SER A 341 -10.61 -16.95 -12.98
CA SER A 341 -11.97 -16.99 -13.49
C SER A 341 -12.27 -15.72 -14.27
N ILE A 342 -12.86 -15.91 -15.45
CA ILE A 342 -13.34 -14.84 -16.31
C ILE A 342 -14.20 -13.84 -15.51
N GLU A 343 -14.85 -14.28 -14.44
CA GLU A 343 -15.69 -13.47 -13.55
C GLU A 343 -14.88 -12.48 -12.70
N VAL A 344 -13.80 -12.93 -12.06
CA VAL A 344 -12.89 -12.05 -11.31
C VAL A 344 -12.25 -11.01 -12.22
N PHE A 345 -11.80 -11.42 -13.41
CA PHE A 345 -11.25 -10.50 -14.40
C PHE A 345 -12.31 -9.48 -14.88
N ARG A 346 -13.54 -9.92 -15.16
CA ARG A 346 -14.66 -9.03 -15.53
C ARG A 346 -15.00 -8.05 -14.42
N LEU A 347 -14.99 -8.49 -13.16
CA LEU A 347 -15.25 -7.61 -12.01
C LEU A 347 -14.16 -6.55 -11.85
N MET A 348 -12.89 -6.93 -11.99
CA MET A 348 -11.77 -6.00 -11.99
C MET A 348 -11.89 -4.99 -13.14
N GLN A 349 -12.20 -5.45 -14.36
CA GLN A 349 -12.42 -4.57 -15.50
C GLN A 349 -13.58 -3.59 -15.24
N ARG A 350 -14.71 -4.07 -14.71
CA ARG A 350 -15.85 -3.23 -14.35
C ARG A 350 -15.50 -2.20 -13.27
N MET A 351 -14.68 -2.57 -12.28
CA MET A 351 -14.19 -1.66 -11.24
C MET A 351 -13.32 -0.56 -11.82
N VAL A 352 -12.39 -0.92 -12.70
CA VAL A 352 -11.52 0.01 -13.43
C VAL A 352 -12.36 1.00 -14.23
N GLU A 353 -13.26 0.51 -15.09
CA GLU A 353 -14.12 1.36 -15.93
C GLU A 353 -14.98 2.31 -15.10
N ALA A 354 -15.51 1.84 -13.96
CA ALA A 354 -16.30 2.66 -13.05
C ALA A 354 -15.45 3.74 -12.34
N CYS A 355 -14.24 3.40 -11.88
CA CYS A 355 -13.34 4.35 -11.24
C CYS A 355 -12.82 5.40 -12.24
N GLU A 356 -12.49 5.02 -13.47
CA GLU A 356 -12.13 5.96 -14.52
C GLU A 356 -13.29 6.91 -14.86
N ALA A 357 -14.51 6.39 -14.99
CA ALA A 357 -15.68 7.21 -15.22
C ALA A 357 -15.93 8.18 -14.07
N ALA A 358 -15.75 7.72 -12.83
CA ALA A 358 -15.84 8.56 -11.63
C ALA A 358 -14.76 9.64 -11.59
N HIS A 359 -13.50 9.31 -11.90
CA HIS A 359 -12.41 10.28 -11.99
C HIS A 359 -12.71 11.34 -13.05
N ARG A 360 -13.19 10.94 -14.24
CA ARG A 360 -13.62 11.89 -15.28
C ARG A 360 -14.75 12.81 -14.82
N GLU A 361 -15.75 12.27 -14.11
CA GLU A 361 -16.87 13.06 -13.53
C GLU A 361 -16.37 14.07 -12.49
N LEU A 362 -15.34 13.71 -11.72
CA LEU A 362 -14.71 14.56 -10.71
C LEU A 362 -13.67 15.54 -11.28
N GLY A 363 -13.40 15.48 -12.59
CA GLY A 363 -12.34 16.28 -13.22
C GLY A 363 -10.92 15.84 -12.86
N TRP A 364 -10.75 14.60 -12.41
CA TRP A 364 -9.46 13.94 -12.19
C TRP A 364 -9.05 13.11 -13.41
N GLY A 365 -7.84 12.55 -13.37
CA GLY A 365 -7.39 11.62 -14.38
C GLY A 365 -6.90 12.24 -15.69
N GLU A 366 -6.47 13.51 -15.69
CA GLU A 366 -5.80 14.11 -16.83
C GLU A 366 -4.51 13.31 -17.13
N GLY A 367 -4.46 12.63 -18.28
CA GLY A 367 -3.36 11.75 -18.67
C GLY A 367 -3.58 10.25 -18.44
N LEU A 368 -4.66 9.84 -17.75
CA LEU A 368 -5.05 8.43 -17.67
C LEU A 368 -5.58 7.96 -19.03
N ASP A 369 -4.95 6.94 -19.61
CA ASP A 369 -5.40 6.32 -20.87
C ASP A 369 -5.65 4.81 -20.71
N GLY A 370 -6.91 4.44 -20.49
CA GLY A 370 -7.37 3.05 -20.47
C GLY A 370 -7.13 2.29 -21.80
N ARG A 371 -6.77 2.95 -22.91
CA ARG A 371 -6.33 2.26 -24.14
C ARG A 371 -4.87 1.80 -24.07
N ARG A 372 -4.03 2.48 -23.27
CA ARG A 372 -2.65 2.05 -22.98
C ARG A 372 -2.62 0.70 -22.26
N PHE A 373 -3.63 0.41 -21.45
CA PHE A 373 -3.86 -0.89 -20.80
C PHE A 373 -3.96 -2.07 -21.80
N LEU A 374 -4.68 -1.91 -22.91
CA LEU A 374 -4.81 -2.96 -23.93
C LEU A 374 -3.53 -3.15 -24.76
N ALA A 375 -2.68 -2.13 -24.82
CA ALA A 375 -1.41 -2.16 -25.54
C ALA A 375 -0.29 -2.85 -24.75
N GLU A 376 -0.34 -2.87 -23.42
CA GLU A 376 0.61 -3.59 -22.54
C GLU A 376 0.30 -5.11 -22.45
N THR A 377 -0.01 -5.71 -23.59
CA THR A 377 -0.33 -7.14 -23.77
C THR A 377 0.89 -8.06 -23.68
N GLU A 378 0.64 -9.37 -23.57
CA GLU A 378 1.56 -10.48 -23.25
C GLU A 378 2.95 -10.45 -23.91
N ALA A 379 3.10 -9.83 -25.10
CA ALA A 379 4.38 -9.72 -25.80
C ALA A 379 5.46 -8.88 -25.06
N LEU A 380 5.07 -7.91 -24.22
CA LEU A 380 6.00 -7.18 -23.35
C LEU A 380 6.52 -8.05 -22.19
N LEU A 381 5.77 -9.08 -21.80
CA LEU A 381 6.05 -9.89 -20.61
C LEU A 381 7.15 -10.91 -20.83
N ASP A 382 7.25 -11.54 -21.99
CA ASP A 382 8.24 -12.60 -22.18
C ASP A 382 9.68 -12.06 -22.12
N HIS A 383 9.91 -10.85 -22.62
CA HIS A 383 11.22 -10.22 -22.51
C HIS A 383 11.52 -9.81 -21.06
N ASP A 384 10.60 -9.07 -20.43
CA ASP A 384 10.79 -8.55 -19.08
C ASP A 384 10.81 -9.66 -18.02
N ARG A 385 10.00 -10.71 -18.16
CA ARG A 385 10.04 -11.91 -17.29
C ARG A 385 11.35 -12.66 -17.41
N ARG A 386 11.88 -12.83 -18.63
CA ARG A 386 13.21 -13.43 -18.83
C ARG A 386 14.31 -12.56 -18.25
N ALA A 387 14.23 -11.24 -18.43
CA ALA A 387 15.18 -10.30 -17.86
C ALA A 387 15.13 -10.30 -16.33
N LEU A 388 13.93 -10.32 -15.75
CA LEU A 388 13.71 -10.46 -14.31
C LEU A 388 14.25 -11.81 -13.81
N GLN A 389 13.95 -12.92 -14.48
CA GLN A 389 14.48 -14.24 -14.10
C GLN A 389 16.01 -14.27 -14.11
N GLN A 390 16.63 -13.64 -15.11
CA GLN A 390 18.08 -13.51 -15.16
C GLN A 390 18.60 -12.64 -14.01
N LEU A 391 17.97 -11.51 -13.72
CA LEU A 391 18.32 -10.62 -12.60
C LEU A 391 18.17 -11.33 -11.26
N LEU A 392 17.11 -12.13 -11.10
CA LEU A 392 16.82 -12.93 -9.92
C LEU A 392 17.93 -13.95 -9.66
N ILE A 393 18.30 -14.72 -10.68
CA ILE A 393 19.33 -15.77 -10.55
C ILE A 393 20.71 -15.14 -10.31
N THR A 394 21.05 -14.08 -11.04
CA THR A 394 22.43 -13.55 -11.05
C THR A 394 22.74 -12.57 -9.93
N GLN A 395 21.76 -11.76 -9.51
CA GLN A 395 22.01 -10.63 -8.62
C GLN A 395 21.14 -10.65 -7.37
N LEU A 396 19.84 -10.94 -7.47
CA LEU A 396 18.93 -10.79 -6.32
C LEU A 396 18.93 -12.00 -5.38
N ALA A 397 18.96 -13.23 -5.88
CA ALA A 397 18.91 -14.43 -5.04
C ALA A 397 19.99 -14.44 -3.94
N PRO A 398 21.26 -14.07 -4.18
CA PRO A 398 22.27 -13.97 -3.12
C PRO A 398 22.02 -12.84 -2.09
N LEU A 399 21.14 -11.89 -2.41
CA LEU A 399 20.83 -10.70 -1.61
C LEU A 399 19.53 -10.83 -0.82
N MET A 400 18.71 -11.83 -1.14
CA MET A 400 17.48 -12.07 -0.41
C MET A 400 17.82 -12.47 1.04
N PRO A 401 17.15 -11.88 2.04
CA PRO A 401 17.45 -12.14 3.46
C PRO A 401 17.31 -13.62 3.86
N TYR A 402 16.60 -14.44 3.07
CA TYR A 402 16.47 -15.89 3.29
C TYR A 402 17.56 -16.75 2.64
N ALA A 403 18.25 -16.26 1.61
CA ALA A 403 19.29 -17.04 0.94
C ALA A 403 20.56 -17.21 1.80
N ALA A 404 20.81 -16.24 2.69
CA ALA A 404 21.92 -16.29 3.64
C ALA A 404 21.83 -17.45 4.67
N GLN A 405 20.67 -18.10 4.80
CA GLN A 405 20.47 -19.21 5.74
C GLN A 405 20.78 -20.59 5.14
N ARG A 406 20.85 -20.74 3.80
CA ARG A 406 21.14 -22.04 3.16
C ARG A 406 22.62 -22.43 3.11
N GLY A 407 23.52 -21.58 3.62
CA GLY A 407 24.97 -21.82 3.63
C GLY A 407 25.53 -22.43 4.93
N LYS A 408 24.68 -22.77 5.90
CA LYS A 408 25.10 -23.33 7.21
C LYS A 408 24.18 -24.45 7.68
N HIS A 409 24.04 -25.51 6.89
CA HIS A 409 23.59 -26.82 7.39
C HIS A 409 24.43 -27.92 6.76
#